data_AF-A0A1M5SL59-F1
#
_entry.id   AF-A0A1M5SL59-F1
#
_cell.length_a   1.000
_cell.length_b   1.000
_cell.length_c   1.000
_cell.angle_alpha   90.00
_cell.angle_beta   90.00
_cell.angle_gamma   90.00
#
_symmetry.space_group_name_H-M   'P 1'
#
loop_
_entity.id
_entity.type
_entity.pdbx_description
1 polymer ?
#
loop_
_entity_poly.entity_id
_entity_poly.type
_entity_poly.pdbx_seq_one_letter_code
_entity_poly.pdbx_strand_id
1 'polypeptide(L)'
;MVGAGARELIVAEYRITGLSPTVIAELVAEVGPLWHELHQARLSARPRQRAVGAGAKHKFVFIDRLLATLVSLRHGTTHDVLACWFGVDRSTITRAIGEVRPLLAQRGCTVARGIRLRTLAELIEYLGAGGTGIIDGTEVRVRRPAAGRKDRDTFVSGKTKQNAVKSMILTDAEGRVLFCSPVRRGSCADITQARQLGLAQLLADGPFLEILADAGYQGMGAQTGGRVLTPPHRKFKKNAPAWYEERHEQQRKAHSSRRIRVEHGIAHLKNWRALAQHLGRRQHMSDIVQAIAALLSHQQTATLDHGLQG
;
A
#
# COMPACT_ATOMS: atom_id res chain seq x y z
N MET A 1 9.16 -27.87 16.87
CA MET A 1 10.13 -27.11 16.05
C MET A 1 9.65 -27.17 14.63
N VAL A 2 9.30 -26.03 14.06
CA VAL A 2 8.99 -25.95 12.64
C VAL A 2 10.34 -25.82 11.95
N GLY A 3 10.87 -26.97 11.50
CA GLY A 3 12.25 -27.12 11.02
C GLY A 3 12.51 -26.38 9.70
N ALA A 4 13.77 -26.41 9.24
CA ALA A 4 14.23 -25.79 8.00
C ALA A 4 13.28 -26.02 6.79
N GLY A 5 12.68 -27.20 6.69
CA GLY A 5 11.73 -27.54 5.61
C GLY A 5 10.48 -26.66 5.55
N ALA A 6 10.01 -26.08 6.64
CA ALA A 6 8.86 -25.16 6.59
C ALA A 6 9.24 -23.80 6.00
N ARG A 7 10.49 -23.33 6.22
CA ARG A 7 10.98 -22.10 5.57
C ARG A 7 11.07 -22.31 4.06
N GLU A 8 11.65 -23.43 3.65
CA GLU A 8 11.79 -23.80 2.24
C GLU A 8 10.42 -23.85 1.55
N LEU A 9 9.42 -24.47 2.17
CA LEU A 9 8.05 -24.51 1.65
C LEU A 9 7.42 -23.12 1.53
N ILE A 10 7.57 -22.26 2.56
CA ILE A 10 7.04 -20.89 2.52
C ILE A 10 7.71 -20.06 1.41
N VAL A 11 9.01 -20.24 1.19
CA VAL A 11 9.77 -19.52 0.16
C VAL A 11 9.44 -20.04 -1.24
N ALA A 12 9.31 -21.36 -1.40
CA ALA A 12 9.07 -21.99 -2.70
C ALA A 12 7.64 -21.77 -3.22
N GLU A 13 6.63 -21.73 -2.34
CA GLU A 13 5.25 -21.60 -2.75
C GLU A 13 4.80 -20.13 -2.86
N TYR A 14 4.71 -19.63 -4.10
CA TYR A 14 4.28 -18.27 -4.41
C TYR A 14 2.96 -17.89 -3.75
N ARG A 15 2.01 -18.83 -3.60
CA ARG A 15 0.70 -18.52 -3.02
C ARG A 15 0.76 -18.13 -1.54
N ILE A 16 1.80 -18.55 -0.81
CA ILE A 16 1.96 -18.32 0.62
C ILE A 16 2.42 -16.89 0.94
N THR A 17 3.32 -16.33 0.13
CA THR A 17 3.86 -14.98 0.36
C THR A 17 3.34 -13.97 -0.67
N GLY A 18 2.92 -14.45 -1.84
CA GLY A 18 2.65 -13.63 -3.02
C GLY A 18 3.92 -13.13 -3.72
N LEU A 19 5.08 -13.70 -3.41
CA LEU A 19 6.39 -13.28 -3.92
C LEU A 19 7.19 -14.49 -4.42
N SER A 20 8.00 -14.26 -5.44
CA SER A 20 8.96 -15.25 -5.94
C SER A 20 10.12 -15.46 -4.96
N PRO A 21 10.81 -16.62 -4.99
CA PRO A 21 12.01 -16.86 -4.18
C PRO A 21 13.08 -15.79 -4.38
N THR A 22 13.28 -15.32 -5.61
CA THR A 22 14.24 -14.25 -5.95
C THR A 22 13.91 -12.95 -5.23
N VAL A 23 12.65 -12.51 -5.28
CA VAL A 23 12.21 -11.29 -4.57
C VAL A 23 12.38 -11.43 -3.06
N ILE A 24 12.10 -12.62 -2.49
CA ILE A 24 12.33 -12.88 -1.06
C ILE A 24 13.83 -12.80 -0.73
N ALA A 25 14.70 -13.37 -1.54
CA ALA A 25 16.14 -13.31 -1.34
C ALA A 25 16.66 -11.87 -1.38
N GLU A 26 16.19 -11.06 -2.32
CA GLU A 26 16.52 -9.63 -2.40
C GLU A 26 16.02 -8.85 -1.16
N LEU A 27 14.80 -9.14 -0.69
CA LEU A 27 14.29 -8.57 0.56
C LEU A 27 15.16 -8.94 1.76
N VAL A 28 15.68 -10.17 1.82
CA VAL A 28 16.57 -10.60 2.89
C VAL A 28 17.89 -9.83 2.84
N ALA A 29 18.50 -9.72 1.66
CA ALA A 29 19.76 -9.02 1.46
C ALA A 29 19.66 -7.52 1.80
N GLU A 30 18.52 -6.90 1.51
CA GLU A 30 18.32 -5.46 1.71
C GLU A 30 17.84 -5.13 3.13
N VAL A 31 16.80 -5.80 3.62
CA VAL A 31 16.13 -5.45 4.89
C VAL A 31 16.82 -6.09 6.09
N GLY A 32 17.53 -7.20 5.89
CA GLY A 32 18.23 -7.92 6.95
C GLY A 32 19.28 -7.07 7.69
N PRO A 33 20.21 -6.40 6.98
CA PRO A 33 21.21 -5.53 7.60
C PRO A 33 20.58 -4.37 8.38
N LEU A 34 19.58 -3.68 7.79
CA LEU A 34 18.85 -2.58 8.43
C LEU A 34 18.14 -3.03 9.72
N TRP A 35 17.50 -4.21 9.69
CA TRP A 35 16.88 -4.77 10.88
C TRP A 35 17.93 -5.08 11.96
N HIS A 36 19.08 -5.64 11.58
CA HIS A 36 20.14 -5.97 12.53
C HIS A 36 20.69 -4.74 13.23
N GLU A 37 20.97 -3.67 12.47
CA GLU A 37 21.44 -2.39 12.99
C GLU A 37 20.44 -1.79 13.99
N LEU A 38 19.16 -1.69 13.62
CA LEU A 38 18.09 -1.17 14.49
C LEU A 38 17.87 -2.06 15.72
N HIS A 39 18.04 -3.37 15.58
CA HIS A 39 17.95 -4.30 16.69
C HIS A 39 19.09 -4.06 17.68
N GLN A 40 20.34 -3.94 17.20
CA GLN A 40 21.49 -3.65 18.05
C GLN A 40 21.38 -2.28 18.73
N ALA A 41 20.96 -1.23 18.02
CA ALA A 41 20.74 0.10 18.58
C ALA A 41 19.69 0.08 19.72
N ARG A 42 18.60 -0.69 19.56
CA ARG A 42 17.61 -0.88 20.64
C ARG A 42 18.17 -1.64 21.84
N LEU A 43 19.07 -2.59 21.60
CA LEU A 43 19.72 -3.36 22.65
C LEU A 43 20.71 -2.49 23.45
N SER A 44 21.41 -1.56 22.81
CA SER A 44 22.38 -0.67 23.46
C SER A 44 21.72 0.52 24.19
N ALA A 45 20.56 1.01 23.73
CA ALA A 45 19.92 2.19 24.28
C ALA A 45 19.22 2.03 25.65
N ARG A 46 19.12 0.81 26.20
CA ARG A 46 18.44 0.57 27.49
C ARG A 46 19.46 0.35 28.62
N PRO A 47 19.34 1.01 29.78
CA PRO A 47 20.14 0.66 30.94
C PRO A 47 19.84 -0.79 31.32
N ARG A 48 20.89 -1.62 31.41
CA ARG A 48 20.78 -3.07 31.57
C ARG A 48 21.53 -3.55 32.80
N GLN A 49 20.90 -4.47 33.54
CA GLN A 49 21.55 -5.23 34.63
C GLN A 49 22.34 -6.46 34.12
N ARG A 50 22.18 -6.87 32.85
CA ARG A 50 22.87 -8.03 32.25
C ARG A 50 23.45 -7.69 30.88
N ALA A 51 24.57 -8.31 30.52
CA ALA A 51 25.24 -8.13 29.24
C ALA A 51 24.31 -8.45 28.04
N VAL A 52 24.58 -7.80 26.90
CA VAL A 52 23.89 -8.08 25.63
C VAL A 52 24.08 -9.57 25.27
N GLY A 53 22.98 -10.29 25.07
CA GLY A 53 23.02 -11.73 24.75
C GLY A 53 22.83 -12.70 25.92
N ALA A 54 22.72 -12.21 27.17
CA ALA A 54 22.48 -13.05 28.36
C ALA A 54 21.03 -13.58 28.52
N GLY A 55 20.21 -13.47 27.48
CA GLY A 55 18.83 -13.99 27.41
C GLY A 55 18.74 -15.28 26.59
N ALA A 56 17.55 -15.89 26.54
CA ALA A 56 17.32 -17.10 25.74
C ALA A 56 17.78 -16.91 24.28
N LYS A 57 18.56 -17.87 23.77
CA LYS A 57 19.11 -17.84 22.40
C LYS A 57 17.97 -17.67 21.39
N HIS A 58 18.09 -16.67 20.52
CA HIS A 58 17.05 -16.24 19.58
C HIS A 58 16.76 -17.34 18.54
N LYS A 59 15.71 -18.14 18.76
CA LYS A 59 15.24 -19.16 17.80
C LYS A 59 14.52 -18.57 16.57
N PHE A 60 14.23 -17.27 16.57
CA PHE A 60 13.46 -16.57 15.55
C PHE A 60 14.33 -15.49 14.88
N VAL A 61 15.08 -15.93 13.87
CA VAL A 61 16.05 -15.12 13.12
C VAL A 61 15.34 -14.20 12.11
N PHE A 62 16.06 -13.30 11.46
CA PHE A 62 15.46 -12.30 10.58
C PHE A 62 14.59 -12.91 9.47
N ILE A 63 15.05 -13.98 8.81
CA ILE A 63 14.26 -14.63 7.76
C ILE A 63 12.90 -15.12 8.27
N ASP A 64 12.83 -15.70 9.48
CA ASP A 64 11.54 -16.11 10.06
C ASP A 64 10.62 -14.92 10.30
N ARG A 65 11.19 -13.81 10.79
CA ARG A 65 10.44 -12.56 11.05
C ARG A 65 9.88 -11.99 9.76
N LEU A 66 10.68 -12.00 8.70
CA LEU A 66 10.26 -11.58 7.37
C LEU A 66 9.14 -12.48 6.87
N LEU A 67 9.34 -13.79 6.83
CA LEU A 67 8.35 -14.74 6.32
C LEU A 67 7.02 -14.67 7.10
N ALA A 68 7.06 -14.62 8.43
CA ALA A 68 5.86 -14.44 9.24
C ALA A 68 5.13 -13.13 8.94
N THR A 69 5.87 -12.05 8.66
CA THR A 69 5.29 -10.76 8.26
C THR A 69 4.65 -10.83 6.88
N LEU A 70 5.32 -11.44 5.90
CA LEU A 70 4.81 -11.60 4.55
C LEU A 70 3.51 -12.42 4.53
N VAL A 71 3.50 -13.56 5.22
CA VAL A 71 2.29 -14.41 5.36
C VAL A 71 1.16 -13.64 6.05
N SER A 72 1.47 -12.89 7.12
CA SER A 72 0.46 -12.07 7.82
C SER A 72 -0.17 -11.04 6.89
N LEU A 73 0.63 -10.34 6.08
CA LEU A 73 0.14 -9.36 5.11
C LEU A 73 -0.66 -10.02 3.99
N ARG A 74 -0.15 -11.15 3.47
CA ARG A 74 -0.74 -11.87 2.34
C ARG A 74 -2.11 -12.44 2.68
N HIS A 75 -2.22 -13.10 3.83
CA HIS A 75 -3.40 -13.87 4.22
C HIS A 75 -4.24 -13.22 5.31
N GLY A 76 -3.77 -12.15 5.97
CA GLY A 76 -4.51 -11.51 7.06
C GLY A 76 -4.67 -12.43 8.29
N THR A 77 -3.80 -13.43 8.43
CA THR A 77 -3.86 -14.45 9.49
C THR A 77 -3.64 -13.82 10.86
N THR A 78 -4.30 -14.38 11.88
CA THR A 78 -4.08 -13.97 13.26
C THR A 78 -2.67 -14.32 13.71
N HIS A 79 -2.13 -13.56 14.65
CA HIS A 79 -0.79 -13.84 15.19
C HIS A 79 -0.73 -15.18 15.93
N ASP A 80 -1.86 -15.69 16.43
CA ASP A 80 -1.98 -16.98 17.10
C ASP A 80 -1.80 -18.15 16.11
N VAL A 81 -2.39 -18.06 14.92
CA VAL A 81 -2.18 -19.06 13.84
C VAL A 81 -0.71 -19.08 13.42
N LEU A 82 -0.11 -17.90 13.23
CA LEU A 82 1.32 -17.80 12.90
C LEU A 82 2.21 -18.33 14.04
N ALA A 83 1.85 -18.09 15.29
CA ALA A 83 2.58 -18.59 16.46
C ALA A 83 2.60 -20.12 16.47
N CYS A 84 1.44 -20.76 16.25
CA CYS A 84 1.34 -22.20 16.07
C CYS A 84 2.17 -22.68 14.88
N TRP A 85 2.05 -22.01 13.72
CA TRP A 85 2.75 -22.43 12.51
C TRP A 85 4.27 -22.28 12.61
N PHE A 86 4.79 -21.29 13.33
CA PHE A 86 6.23 -21.12 13.52
C PHE A 86 6.76 -21.77 14.81
N GLY A 87 5.88 -22.31 15.67
CA GLY A 87 6.25 -22.96 16.94
C GLY A 87 6.88 -21.98 17.94
N VAL A 88 6.36 -20.76 18.03
CA VAL A 88 6.83 -19.69 18.93
C VAL A 88 5.65 -19.02 19.64
N ASP A 89 5.91 -18.23 20.67
CA ASP A 89 4.84 -17.46 21.32
C ASP A 89 4.22 -16.41 20.40
N ARG A 90 2.91 -16.16 20.56
CA ARG A 90 2.18 -15.05 19.89
C ARG A 90 2.86 -13.70 20.07
N SER A 91 3.47 -13.46 21.23
CA SER A 91 4.21 -12.22 21.52
C SER A 91 5.45 -12.07 20.64
N THR A 92 6.11 -13.19 20.28
CA THR A 92 7.25 -13.23 19.35
C THR A 92 6.83 -12.85 17.95
N ILE A 93 5.72 -13.41 17.44
CA ILE A 93 5.15 -13.01 16.13
C ILE A 93 4.76 -11.54 16.12
N THR A 94 4.06 -11.09 17.17
CA THR A 94 3.62 -9.69 17.29
C THR A 94 4.82 -8.72 17.23
N ARG A 95 5.91 -9.06 17.93
CA ARG A 95 7.14 -8.29 17.92
C ARG A 95 7.81 -8.32 16.54
N ALA A 96 7.94 -9.49 15.94
CA ALA A 96 8.53 -9.67 14.62
C ALA A 96 7.84 -8.83 13.54
N ILE A 97 6.51 -8.93 13.47
CA ILE A 97 5.70 -8.13 12.52
C ILE A 97 5.85 -6.63 12.81
N GLY A 98 5.89 -6.25 14.09
CA GLY A 98 6.09 -4.85 14.49
C GLY A 98 7.47 -4.29 14.14
N GLU A 99 8.50 -5.14 14.07
CA GLU A 99 9.86 -4.76 13.68
C GLU A 99 10.05 -4.71 12.16
N VAL A 100 9.50 -5.68 11.42
CA VAL A 100 9.74 -5.80 9.98
C VAL A 100 8.80 -4.91 9.17
N ARG A 101 7.52 -4.81 9.54
CA ARG A 101 6.53 -4.04 8.75
C ARG A 101 6.95 -2.59 8.47
N PRO A 102 7.47 -1.80 9.44
CA PRO A 102 7.89 -0.43 9.15
C PRO A 102 9.04 -0.36 8.15
N LEU A 103 9.95 -1.34 8.17
CA LEU A 103 11.06 -1.40 7.20
C LEU A 103 10.53 -1.65 5.80
N LEU A 104 9.59 -2.58 5.64
CA LEU A 104 8.93 -2.84 4.36
C LEU A 104 8.16 -1.61 3.85
N ALA A 105 7.50 -0.87 4.74
CA ALA A 105 6.77 0.35 4.38
C ALA A 105 7.68 1.47 3.87
N GLN A 106 8.86 1.63 4.49
CA GLN A 106 9.84 2.68 4.15
C GLN A 106 10.57 2.41 2.82
N ARG A 107 10.51 1.18 2.29
CA ARG A 107 11.18 0.81 1.04
C ARG A 107 10.72 1.64 -0.16
N GLY A 108 9.45 2.04 -0.21
CA GLY A 108 8.83 2.65 -1.39
C GLY A 108 8.53 1.61 -2.49
N CYS A 109 7.80 2.05 -3.51
CA CYS A 109 7.44 1.22 -4.65
C CYS A 109 8.61 1.08 -5.61
N THR A 110 8.88 -0.14 -6.07
CA THR A 110 9.95 -0.42 -7.04
C THR A 110 9.43 -0.21 -8.45
N VAL A 111 10.15 0.57 -9.25
CA VAL A 111 9.77 0.85 -10.66
C VAL A 111 10.78 0.30 -11.66
N ALA A 112 12.02 0.12 -11.22
CA ALA A 112 13.10 -0.55 -11.92
C ALA A 112 14.12 -1.05 -10.88
N ARG A 113 15.05 -1.90 -11.29
CA ARG A 113 16.12 -2.37 -10.41
C ARG A 113 16.90 -1.18 -9.80
N GLY A 114 16.88 -1.08 -8.47
CA GLY A 114 17.53 -0.01 -7.72
C GLY A 114 16.77 1.32 -7.66
N ILE A 115 15.69 1.50 -8.42
CA ILE A 115 14.91 2.74 -8.45
C ILE A 115 13.60 2.55 -7.69
N ARG A 116 13.36 3.45 -6.71
CA ARG A 116 12.16 3.40 -5.86
C ARG A 116 11.54 4.75 -5.61
N LEU A 117 10.22 4.74 -5.59
CA LEU A 117 9.37 5.88 -5.30
C LEU A 117 8.82 5.75 -3.88
N ARG A 118 9.28 6.62 -2.98
CA ARG A 118 8.89 6.69 -1.57
C ARG A 118 7.93 7.83 -1.31
N THR A 119 8.00 8.87 -2.13
CA THR A 119 7.21 10.09 -1.96
C THR A 119 6.37 10.38 -3.21
N LEU A 120 5.33 11.21 -3.03
CA LEU A 120 4.52 11.69 -4.14
C LEU A 120 5.33 12.58 -5.10
N ALA A 121 6.31 13.33 -4.59
CA ALA A 121 7.21 14.15 -5.39
C ALA A 121 8.09 13.29 -6.32
N GLU A 122 8.74 12.25 -5.77
CA GLU A 122 9.53 11.29 -6.57
C GLU A 122 8.70 10.63 -7.67
N LEU A 123 7.43 10.31 -7.38
CA LEU A 123 6.52 9.74 -8.38
C LEU A 123 6.21 10.73 -9.50
N ILE A 124 5.91 11.99 -9.17
CA ILE A 124 5.58 13.01 -10.17
C ILE A 124 6.79 13.26 -11.07
N GLU A 125 7.99 13.33 -10.50
CA GLU A 125 9.23 13.43 -11.25
C GLU A 125 9.41 12.24 -12.20
N TYR A 126 9.23 11.02 -11.70
CA TYR A 126 9.37 9.78 -12.48
C TYR A 126 8.38 9.73 -13.65
N LEU A 127 7.10 10.04 -13.42
CA LEU A 127 6.09 10.02 -14.48
C LEU A 127 6.18 11.23 -15.42
N GLY A 128 6.74 12.35 -14.97
CA GLY A 128 6.95 13.55 -15.77
C GLY A 128 7.89 13.35 -16.96
N ALA A 129 8.66 12.26 -16.98
CA ALA A 129 9.53 11.87 -18.09
C ALA A 129 8.78 11.31 -19.33
N GLY A 130 7.47 11.54 -19.44
CA GLY A 130 6.65 11.15 -20.61
C GLY A 130 5.52 10.16 -20.31
N GLY A 131 5.19 9.93 -19.03
CA GLY A 131 4.12 9.04 -18.60
C GLY A 131 2.79 9.73 -18.30
N THR A 132 1.80 8.93 -17.90
CA THR A 132 0.50 9.38 -17.37
C THR A 132 0.23 8.66 -16.06
N GLY A 133 -0.31 9.38 -15.08
CA GLY A 133 -0.75 8.80 -13.81
C GLY A 133 -2.24 8.51 -13.78
N ILE A 134 -2.65 7.53 -12.98
CA ILE A 134 -4.06 7.34 -12.62
C ILE A 134 -4.18 7.36 -11.10
N ILE A 135 -5.01 8.28 -10.58
CA ILE A 135 -5.35 8.38 -9.17
C ILE A 135 -6.69 7.70 -8.90
N ASP A 136 -6.74 6.97 -7.79
CA ASP A 136 -8.00 6.53 -7.20
C ASP A 136 -7.90 6.38 -5.68
N GLY A 137 -9.06 6.33 -5.01
CA GLY A 137 -9.16 6.08 -3.58
C GLY A 137 -9.47 4.62 -3.29
N THR A 138 -8.78 4.01 -2.32
CA THR A 138 -9.13 2.67 -1.82
C THR A 138 -9.50 2.70 -0.34
N GLU A 139 -10.61 2.03 0.01
CA GLU A 139 -11.06 1.86 1.39
C GLU A 139 -10.63 0.49 1.94
N VAL A 140 -10.12 0.49 3.17
CA VAL A 140 -9.84 -0.72 3.95
C VAL A 140 -10.73 -0.72 5.18
N ARG A 141 -11.50 -1.79 5.36
CA ARG A 141 -12.35 -1.97 6.54
C ARG A 141 -11.49 -2.10 7.79
N VAL A 142 -11.85 -1.35 8.84
CA VAL A 142 -11.19 -1.39 10.14
C VAL A 142 -12.21 -1.56 11.25
N ARG A 143 -11.76 -2.03 12.42
CA ARG A 143 -12.61 -2.11 13.60
C ARG A 143 -13.18 -0.74 13.97
N ARG A 144 -14.49 -0.72 14.23
CA ARG A 144 -15.20 0.46 14.74
C ARG A 144 -14.60 0.90 16.08
N PRO A 145 -14.39 2.21 16.31
CA PRO A 145 -14.05 2.71 17.63
C PRO A 145 -15.11 2.36 18.67
N ALA A 146 -14.67 2.18 19.93
CA ALA A 146 -15.56 1.90 21.05
C ALA A 146 -16.66 2.98 21.20
N ALA A 147 -17.78 2.63 21.81
CA ALA A 147 -18.84 3.59 22.12
C ALA A 147 -18.32 4.74 23.01
N GLY A 148 -18.88 5.95 22.87
CA GLY A 148 -18.48 7.13 23.63
C GLY A 148 -17.22 7.86 23.13
N ARG A 149 -16.50 7.32 22.13
CA ARG A 149 -15.35 8.01 21.51
C ARG A 149 -15.82 9.13 20.57
N LYS A 150 -15.37 10.37 20.83
CA LYS A 150 -15.70 11.56 20.01
C LYS A 150 -15.36 11.41 18.52
N ASP A 151 -14.34 10.62 18.19
CA ASP A 151 -13.89 10.40 16.81
C ASP A 151 -14.54 9.21 16.10
N ARG A 152 -15.54 8.56 16.72
CA ARG A 152 -16.15 7.32 16.22
C ARG A 152 -16.68 7.44 14.79
N ASP A 153 -17.45 8.50 14.51
CA ASP A 153 -18.14 8.64 13.23
C ASP A 153 -17.23 9.10 12.09
N THR A 154 -16.05 9.62 12.42
CA THR A 154 -15.06 10.03 11.42
C THR A 154 -14.50 8.83 10.63
N PHE A 155 -14.64 7.61 11.13
CA PHE A 155 -14.25 6.40 10.41
C PHE A 155 -15.34 5.87 9.49
N VAL A 156 -16.56 6.40 9.54
CA VAL A 156 -17.66 5.95 8.67
C VAL A 156 -17.46 6.53 7.28
N SER A 157 -17.30 5.67 6.28
CA SER A 157 -17.24 6.07 4.88
C SER A 157 -18.57 6.65 4.42
N GLY A 158 -18.52 7.79 3.73
CA GLY A 158 -19.70 8.38 3.11
C GLY A 158 -20.33 7.48 2.05
N LYS A 159 -19.50 6.73 1.30
CA LYS A 159 -19.88 5.89 0.15
C LYS A 159 -20.42 4.53 0.58
N THR A 160 -19.68 3.82 1.41
CA THR A 160 -20.02 2.44 1.82
C THR A 160 -20.78 2.37 3.14
N LYS A 161 -20.84 3.47 3.90
CA LYS A 161 -21.39 3.53 5.28
C LYS A 161 -20.71 2.57 6.27
N GLN A 162 -19.54 2.04 5.92
CA GLN A 162 -18.76 1.13 6.75
C GLN A 162 -17.63 1.87 7.48
N ASN A 163 -17.14 1.28 8.58
CA ASN A 163 -15.97 1.82 9.26
C ASN A 163 -14.71 1.46 8.47
N ALA A 164 -14.05 2.47 7.93
CA ALA A 164 -12.93 2.31 7.05
C ALA A 164 -11.84 3.36 7.30
N VAL A 165 -10.66 3.04 6.80
CA VAL A 165 -9.63 4.03 6.48
C VAL A 165 -9.43 4.05 4.98
N LYS A 166 -8.95 5.18 4.44
CA LYS A 166 -8.75 5.40 3.02
C LYS A 166 -7.29 5.67 2.69
N SER A 167 -6.81 5.16 1.57
CA SER A 167 -5.52 5.53 1.00
C SER A 167 -5.73 6.02 -0.42
N MET A 168 -4.99 7.06 -0.81
CA MET A 168 -4.89 7.49 -2.20
C MET A 168 -3.83 6.64 -2.88
N ILE A 169 -4.19 6.06 -4.02
CA ILE A 169 -3.36 5.19 -4.82
C ILE A 169 -3.01 5.90 -6.12
N LEU A 170 -1.75 5.83 -6.53
CA LEU A 170 -1.30 6.23 -7.87
C LEU A 170 -0.74 5.02 -8.61
N THR A 171 -1.17 4.86 -9.85
CA THR A 171 -0.62 3.91 -10.80
C THR A 171 -0.07 4.63 -12.03
N ASP A 172 0.74 3.94 -12.81
CA ASP A 172 0.95 4.29 -14.22
C ASP A 172 -0.28 3.96 -15.08
N ALA A 173 -0.14 4.16 -16.40
CA ALA A 173 -1.16 3.86 -17.39
C ALA A 173 -1.48 2.36 -17.49
N GLU A 174 -0.54 1.48 -17.14
CA GLU A 174 -0.70 0.02 -17.18
C GLU A 174 -1.39 -0.52 -15.91
N GLY A 175 -1.48 0.28 -14.86
CA GLY A 175 -2.09 -0.08 -13.58
C GLY A 175 -1.11 -0.63 -12.55
N ARG A 176 0.20 -0.48 -12.76
CA ARG A 176 1.23 -0.82 -11.76
C ARG A 176 1.20 0.22 -10.65
N VAL A 177 1.19 -0.25 -9.40
CA VAL A 177 1.10 0.64 -8.24
C VAL A 177 2.43 1.32 -8.01
N LEU A 178 2.43 2.65 -8.08
CA LEU A 178 3.60 3.49 -7.91
C LEU A 178 3.64 4.18 -6.55
N PHE A 179 2.48 4.42 -5.94
CA PHE A 179 2.41 5.05 -4.62
C PHE A 179 1.10 4.72 -3.90
N CYS A 180 1.21 4.60 -2.58
CA CYS A 180 0.08 4.61 -1.67
C CYS A 180 0.32 5.65 -0.58
N SER A 181 -0.64 6.54 -0.37
CA SER A 181 -0.54 7.52 0.70
C SER A 181 -0.67 6.87 2.08
N PRO A 182 -0.19 7.52 3.14
CA PRO A 182 -0.65 7.24 4.50
C PRO A 182 -2.18 7.26 4.56
N VAL A 183 -2.75 6.42 5.43
CA VAL A 183 -4.21 6.30 5.48
C VAL A 183 -4.88 7.48 6.17
N ARG A 184 -6.09 7.80 5.74
CA ARG A 184 -6.97 8.80 6.36
C ARG A 184 -8.26 8.15 6.84
N ARG A 185 -8.98 8.86 7.71
CA ARG A 185 -10.25 8.37 8.26
C ARG A 185 -11.29 8.25 7.14
N GLY A 186 -12.17 7.25 7.23
CA GLY A 186 -13.16 6.93 6.18
C GLY A 186 -14.05 8.07 5.73
N SER A 187 -14.34 9.04 6.61
CA SER A 187 -15.15 10.22 6.27
C SER A 187 -14.41 11.28 5.45
N CYS A 188 -13.09 11.15 5.27
CA CYS A 188 -12.30 12.09 4.48
C CYS A 188 -12.68 11.95 2.99
N ALA A 189 -12.97 13.08 2.34
CA ALA A 189 -13.18 13.13 0.90
C ALA A 189 -11.84 12.98 0.17
N ASP A 190 -11.84 12.29 -0.96
CA ASP A 190 -10.62 11.90 -1.67
C ASP A 190 -9.86 13.14 -2.18
N ILE A 191 -10.58 14.14 -2.71
CA ILE A 191 -10.00 15.45 -3.03
C ILE A 191 -9.33 16.16 -1.84
N THR A 192 -9.89 16.05 -0.64
CA THR A 192 -9.32 16.67 0.56
C THR A 192 -8.02 15.98 0.94
N GLN A 193 -7.95 14.66 0.81
CA GLN A 193 -6.72 13.89 1.01
C GLN A 193 -5.65 14.30 0.00
N ALA A 194 -5.99 14.41 -1.29
CA ALA A 194 -5.06 14.89 -2.32
C ALA A 194 -4.51 16.30 -2.03
N ARG A 195 -5.38 17.24 -1.61
CA ARG A 195 -4.98 18.59 -1.20
C ARG A 195 -3.99 18.58 -0.03
N GLN A 196 -4.27 17.78 0.99
CA GLN A 196 -3.41 17.68 2.17
C GLN A 196 -2.08 17.00 1.89
N LEU A 197 -2.00 16.18 0.84
CA LEU A 197 -0.75 15.61 0.34
C LEU A 197 0.01 16.57 -0.59
N GLY A 198 -0.50 17.78 -0.81
CA GLY A 198 0.16 18.79 -1.64
C GLY A 198 0.13 18.48 -3.13
N LEU A 199 -0.76 17.58 -3.61
CA LEU A 199 -0.78 17.14 -5.01
C LEU A 199 -0.85 18.32 -5.99
N ALA A 200 -1.65 19.34 -5.69
CA ALA A 200 -1.78 20.50 -6.57
C ALA A 200 -0.47 21.29 -6.68
N GLN A 201 0.21 21.52 -5.56
CA GLN A 201 1.49 22.23 -5.52
C GLN A 201 2.58 21.43 -6.24
N LEU A 202 2.68 20.12 -5.96
CA LEU A 202 3.66 19.25 -6.61
C LEU A 202 3.46 19.16 -8.12
N LEU A 203 2.21 19.15 -8.59
CA LEU A 203 1.91 19.21 -10.01
C LEU A 203 2.14 20.58 -10.62
N ALA A 204 2.10 21.67 -9.85
CA ALA A 204 2.41 23.01 -10.36
C ALA A 204 3.92 23.23 -10.52
N ASP A 205 4.68 22.78 -9.53
CA ASP A 205 6.15 22.97 -9.45
C ASP A 205 6.92 21.91 -10.24
N GLY A 206 6.31 20.74 -10.45
CA GLY A 206 6.93 19.60 -11.11
C GLY A 206 6.78 19.58 -12.64
N PRO A 207 7.37 18.57 -13.29
CA PRO A 207 7.23 18.35 -14.72
C PRO A 207 5.76 18.21 -15.14
N PHE A 208 5.50 18.46 -16.43
CA PHE A 208 4.14 18.27 -16.96
C PHE A 208 3.75 16.79 -16.87
N LEU A 209 2.67 16.53 -16.15
CA LEU A 209 2.13 15.20 -15.93
C LEU A 209 0.61 15.27 -15.95
N GLU A 210 -0.02 14.52 -16.84
CA GLU A 210 -1.45 14.30 -16.78
C GLU A 210 -1.79 13.18 -15.78
N ILE A 211 -2.82 13.41 -14.98
CA ILE A 211 -3.35 12.43 -14.03
C ILE A 211 -4.85 12.23 -14.24
N LEU A 212 -5.26 11.01 -14.52
CA LEU A 212 -6.67 10.63 -14.58
C LEU A 212 -7.22 10.34 -13.18
N ALA A 213 -8.36 10.93 -12.81
CA ALA A 213 -8.97 10.76 -11.49
C ALA A 213 -10.49 10.61 -11.55
N ASP A 214 -11.12 10.01 -10.53
CA ASP A 214 -12.58 9.82 -10.50
C ASP A 214 -13.34 11.13 -10.22
N ALA A 215 -14.67 11.04 -10.17
CA ALA A 215 -15.51 12.18 -9.84
C ALA A 215 -15.29 12.72 -8.41
N GLY A 216 -14.74 11.91 -7.49
CA GLY A 216 -14.37 12.31 -6.14
C GLY A 216 -13.22 13.32 -6.07
N TYR A 217 -12.51 13.53 -7.19
CA TYR A 217 -11.47 14.55 -7.36
C TYR A 217 -11.95 15.78 -8.15
N GLN A 218 -13.25 15.91 -8.45
CA GLN A 218 -13.79 17.07 -9.16
C GLN A 218 -13.42 18.39 -8.45
N GLY A 219 -12.90 19.34 -9.22
CA GLY A 219 -12.32 20.60 -8.73
C GLY A 219 -10.79 20.61 -8.72
N MET A 220 -10.11 19.45 -8.75
CA MET A 220 -8.65 19.39 -8.85
C MET A 220 -8.12 19.93 -10.18
N GLY A 221 -8.84 19.73 -11.28
CA GLY A 221 -8.41 20.23 -12.60
C GLY A 221 -8.17 21.74 -12.62
N ALA A 222 -9.07 22.52 -12.01
CA ALA A 222 -8.91 23.98 -11.89
C ALA A 222 -7.70 24.38 -11.04
N GLN A 223 -7.38 23.60 -10.00
CA GLN A 223 -6.24 23.85 -9.08
C GLN A 223 -4.90 23.43 -9.68
N THR A 224 -4.91 22.66 -10.78
CA THR A 224 -3.72 22.03 -11.36
C THR A 224 -3.48 22.46 -12.81
N GLY A 225 -4.13 23.54 -13.27
CA GLY A 225 -4.01 24.02 -14.65
C GLY A 225 -4.44 22.98 -15.69
N GLY A 226 -5.40 22.11 -15.34
CA GLY A 226 -5.90 21.04 -16.22
C GLY A 226 -5.12 19.73 -16.13
N ARG A 227 -4.05 19.63 -15.34
CA ARG A 227 -3.24 18.40 -15.22
C ARG A 227 -3.99 17.22 -14.57
N VAL A 228 -4.97 17.48 -13.69
CA VAL A 228 -5.85 16.43 -13.15
C VAL A 228 -7.18 16.37 -13.91
N LEU A 229 -7.35 15.29 -14.67
CA LEU A 229 -8.49 15.03 -15.54
C LEU A 229 -9.55 14.16 -14.85
N THR A 230 -10.68 14.77 -14.55
CA THR A 230 -11.86 14.12 -13.97
C THR A 230 -12.96 13.92 -15.02
N PRO A 231 -13.92 13.00 -14.82
CA PRO A 231 -15.00 12.83 -15.79
C PRO A 231 -15.79 14.14 -15.97
N PRO A 232 -16.41 14.35 -17.15
CA PRO A 232 -17.11 15.60 -17.46
C PRO A 232 -18.17 15.91 -16.41
N HIS A 233 -18.22 17.18 -15.99
CA HIS A 233 -19.23 17.64 -15.04
C HIS A 233 -20.61 17.68 -15.72
N ARG A 234 -21.63 17.15 -15.04
CA ARG A 234 -23.00 17.15 -15.58
C ARG A 234 -23.58 18.56 -15.56
N LYS A 235 -23.81 19.14 -16.75
CA LYS A 235 -24.40 20.49 -16.93
C LYS A 235 -25.88 20.54 -16.54
N PHE A 236 -26.66 19.52 -16.92
CA PHE A 236 -28.11 19.47 -16.67
C PHE A 236 -28.45 18.56 -15.49
N LYS A 237 -29.08 19.10 -14.44
CA LYS A 237 -29.52 18.34 -13.26
C LYS A 237 -30.81 17.55 -13.50
N LYS A 238 -31.73 18.08 -14.31
CA LYS A 238 -33.02 17.48 -14.70
C LYS A 238 -33.30 17.80 -16.17
N ASN A 239 -34.14 16.98 -16.81
CA ASN A 239 -34.67 17.19 -18.17
C ASN A 239 -33.58 17.54 -19.20
N ALA A 240 -32.49 16.79 -19.19
CA ALA A 240 -31.43 16.99 -20.17
C ALA A 240 -31.92 16.53 -21.56
N PRO A 241 -31.59 17.24 -22.64
CA PRO A 241 -31.87 16.74 -24.00
C PRO A 241 -31.22 15.36 -24.24
N ALA A 242 -31.88 14.49 -25.00
CA ALA A 242 -31.40 13.13 -25.26
C ALA A 242 -29.96 13.12 -25.86
N TRP A 243 -29.68 14.00 -26.82
CA TRP A 243 -28.34 14.16 -27.41
C TRP A 243 -27.26 14.49 -26.37
N TYR A 244 -27.61 15.23 -25.31
CA TYR A 244 -26.69 15.58 -24.24
C TYR A 244 -26.44 14.37 -23.35
N GLU A 245 -27.47 13.59 -23.03
CA GLU A 245 -27.32 12.39 -22.21
C GLU A 245 -26.42 11.37 -22.89
N GLU A 246 -26.63 11.14 -24.19
CA GLU A 246 -25.81 10.26 -25.00
C GLU A 246 -24.35 10.70 -25.02
N ARG A 247 -24.08 11.97 -25.38
CA ARG A 247 -22.72 12.51 -25.42
C ARG A 247 -22.02 12.46 -24.06
N HIS A 248 -22.73 12.82 -22.99
CA HIS A 248 -22.20 12.78 -21.64
C HIS A 248 -21.91 11.34 -21.19
N GLU A 249 -22.76 10.38 -21.55
CA GLU A 249 -22.52 8.96 -21.28
C GLU A 249 -21.31 8.43 -22.05
N GLN A 250 -21.19 8.74 -23.35
CA GLN A 250 -20.03 8.37 -24.17
C GLN A 250 -18.72 8.90 -23.59
N GLN A 251 -18.69 10.18 -23.20
CA GLN A 251 -17.51 10.81 -22.59
C GLN A 251 -17.16 10.19 -21.22
N ARG A 252 -18.15 9.90 -20.37
CA ARG A 252 -17.93 9.21 -19.11
C ARG A 252 -17.43 7.78 -19.31
N LYS A 253 -17.98 7.04 -20.28
CA LYS A 253 -17.52 5.69 -20.64
C LYS A 253 -16.07 5.73 -21.10
N ALA A 254 -15.72 6.62 -22.03
CA ALA A 254 -14.33 6.80 -22.49
C ALA A 254 -13.35 7.12 -21.34
N HIS A 255 -13.75 8.02 -20.43
CA HIS A 255 -12.93 8.35 -19.25
C HIS A 255 -12.78 7.15 -18.30
N SER A 256 -13.87 6.44 -18.01
CA SER A 256 -13.86 5.24 -17.17
C SER A 256 -13.01 4.12 -17.77
N SER A 257 -13.08 3.91 -19.08
CA SER A 257 -12.27 2.90 -19.80
C SER A 257 -10.78 3.19 -19.70
N ARG A 258 -10.35 4.46 -19.74
CA ARG A 258 -8.93 4.82 -19.52
C ARG A 258 -8.49 4.58 -18.07
N ARG A 259 -9.41 4.77 -17.11
CA ARG A 259 -9.11 4.60 -15.68
C ARG A 259 -9.13 3.17 -15.19
N ILE A 260 -9.76 2.22 -15.90
CA ILE A 260 -9.96 0.84 -15.44
C ILE A 260 -8.67 0.15 -14.94
N ARG A 261 -7.51 0.56 -15.46
CA ARG A 261 -6.19 0.07 -15.08
C ARG A 261 -5.86 0.30 -13.60
N VAL A 262 -6.30 1.41 -13.01
CA VAL A 262 -6.14 1.65 -11.56
C VAL A 262 -6.95 0.68 -10.73
N GLU A 263 -8.13 0.26 -11.23
CA GLU A 263 -8.96 -0.73 -10.54
C GLU A 263 -8.28 -2.09 -10.51
N HIS A 264 -7.57 -2.47 -11.57
CA HIS A 264 -6.71 -3.66 -11.58
C HIS A 264 -5.57 -3.54 -10.56
N GLY A 265 -4.88 -2.41 -10.51
CA GLY A 265 -3.84 -2.15 -9.49
C GLY A 265 -4.38 -2.26 -8.06
N ILE A 266 -5.54 -1.68 -7.80
CA ILE A 266 -6.25 -1.79 -6.52
C ILE A 266 -6.68 -3.23 -6.24
N ALA A 267 -7.12 -3.99 -7.25
CA ALA A 267 -7.46 -5.40 -7.09
C ALA A 267 -6.24 -6.22 -6.67
N HIS A 268 -5.07 -5.99 -7.29
CA HIS A 268 -3.82 -6.61 -6.88
C HIS A 268 -3.42 -6.25 -5.44
N LEU A 269 -3.59 -5.00 -5.02
CA LEU A 269 -3.41 -4.61 -3.61
C LEU A 269 -4.38 -5.37 -2.70
N LYS A 270 -5.67 -5.39 -3.04
CA LYS A 270 -6.70 -6.06 -2.22
C LYS A 270 -6.58 -7.58 -2.21
N ASN A 271 -5.85 -8.19 -3.15
CA ASN A 271 -5.50 -9.61 -3.07
C ASN A 271 -4.65 -9.93 -1.84
N TRP A 272 -3.91 -8.95 -1.31
CA TRP A 272 -3.32 -9.03 0.03
C TRP A 272 -4.42 -8.85 1.08
N ARG A 273 -4.77 -9.94 1.74
CA ARG A 273 -5.97 -10.03 2.58
C ARG A 273 -5.93 -9.11 3.81
N ALA A 274 -4.75 -8.65 4.23
CA ALA A 274 -4.64 -7.59 5.24
C ALA A 274 -5.33 -6.28 4.84
N LEU A 275 -5.55 -6.03 3.54
CA LEU A 275 -6.30 -4.88 3.03
C LEU A 275 -7.78 -5.15 2.76
N ALA A 276 -8.23 -6.41 2.79
CA ALA A 276 -9.64 -6.75 2.59
C ALA A 276 -10.46 -6.47 3.87
N GLN A 277 -9.94 -6.90 5.03
CA GLN A 277 -10.51 -6.63 6.34
C GLN A 277 -9.42 -6.66 7.40
N HIS A 278 -9.07 -5.49 7.96
CA HIS A 278 -8.02 -5.42 8.96
C HIS A 278 -8.56 -5.70 10.36
N LEU A 279 -8.14 -6.82 10.94
CA LEU A 279 -8.53 -7.25 12.28
C LEU A 279 -7.65 -6.68 13.39
N GLY A 280 -6.50 -6.08 13.04
CA GLY A 280 -5.52 -5.55 13.99
C GLY A 280 -5.76 -4.10 14.42
N ARG A 281 -4.72 -3.47 14.98
CA ARG A 281 -4.75 -2.06 15.36
C ARG A 281 -4.70 -1.19 14.10
N ARG A 282 -5.68 -0.30 13.93
CA ARG A 282 -5.79 0.61 12.78
C ARG A 282 -4.63 1.60 12.63
N GLN A 283 -3.91 1.91 13.71
CA GLN A 283 -2.76 2.82 13.70
C GLN A 283 -1.60 2.33 12.82
N HIS A 284 -1.56 1.04 12.50
CA HIS A 284 -0.53 0.46 11.63
C HIS A 284 -0.94 0.45 10.15
N MET A 285 -2.13 0.94 9.80
CA MET A 285 -2.66 0.80 8.44
C MET A 285 -1.86 1.58 7.39
N SER A 286 -1.24 2.70 7.74
CA SER A 286 -0.32 3.41 6.83
C SER A 286 0.85 2.48 6.45
N ASP A 287 1.55 1.94 7.45
CA ASP A 287 2.65 1.00 7.21
C ASP A 287 2.18 -0.24 6.43
N ILE A 288 1.00 -0.79 6.75
CA ILE A 288 0.48 -1.99 6.08
C ILE A 288 0.26 -1.73 4.59
N VAL A 289 -0.45 -0.65 4.25
CA VAL A 289 -0.75 -0.31 2.85
C VAL A 289 0.55 -0.02 2.08
N GLN A 290 1.48 0.73 2.68
CA GLN A 290 2.74 1.09 2.05
C GLN A 290 3.68 -0.11 1.89
N ALA A 291 3.75 -1.00 2.90
CA ALA A 291 4.51 -2.24 2.80
C ALA A 291 3.97 -3.14 1.68
N ILE A 292 2.65 -3.30 1.59
CA ILE A 292 2.02 -4.11 0.54
C ILE A 292 2.27 -3.50 -0.85
N ALA A 293 2.23 -2.17 -0.98
CA ALA A 293 2.56 -1.50 -2.23
C ALA A 293 4.02 -1.72 -2.66
N ALA A 294 4.95 -1.60 -1.70
CA ALA A 294 6.37 -1.87 -1.92
C ALA A 294 6.64 -3.33 -2.33
N LEU A 295 5.97 -4.29 -1.70
CA LEU A 295 6.07 -5.71 -2.03
C LEU A 295 5.48 -6.03 -3.41
N LEU A 296 4.29 -5.50 -3.70
CA LEU A 296 3.59 -5.72 -4.96
C LEU A 296 4.38 -5.17 -6.15
N SER A 297 4.84 -3.92 -6.05
CA SER A 297 5.63 -3.27 -7.11
C SER A 297 6.98 -3.95 -7.34
N HIS A 298 7.63 -4.45 -6.29
CA HIS A 298 8.86 -5.25 -6.40
C HIS A 298 8.61 -6.56 -7.14
N GLN A 299 7.55 -7.31 -6.79
CA GLN A 299 7.19 -8.52 -7.52
C GLN A 299 6.81 -8.25 -8.99
N GLN A 300 6.06 -7.19 -9.26
CA GLN A 300 5.69 -6.82 -10.63
C GLN A 300 6.92 -6.46 -11.47
N THR A 301 7.88 -5.72 -10.89
CA THR A 301 9.13 -5.37 -11.57
C THR A 301 9.97 -6.62 -11.87
N ALA A 302 10.10 -7.54 -10.90
CA ALA A 302 10.83 -8.79 -11.12
C ALA A 302 10.19 -9.65 -12.22
N THR A 303 8.85 -9.72 -12.30
CA THR A 303 8.15 -10.43 -13.38
C THR A 303 8.43 -9.81 -14.76
N LEU A 304 8.51 -8.48 -14.86
CA LEU A 304 8.80 -7.78 -16.11
C LEU A 304 10.23 -8.03 -16.59
N ASP A 305 11.21 -7.95 -15.68
CA ASP A 305 12.62 -8.17 -16.00
C ASP A 305 12.86 -9.60 -16.54
N HIS A 306 12.17 -10.60 -15.98
CA HIS A 306 12.22 -11.97 -16.49
C HIS A 306 11.57 -12.14 -17.87
N GLY A 307 10.52 -11.37 -18.18
CA GLY A 307 9.87 -11.40 -19.50
C GLY A 307 10.65 -10.72 -20.61
N LEU A 308 11.64 -9.86 -20.28
CA LEU A 308 12.53 -9.20 -21.24
C LEU A 308 13.82 -10.00 -21.53
N GLN A 309 14.11 -11.03 -20.72
CA GLN A 309 15.31 -11.87 -20.84
C GLN A 309 15.07 -13.20 -21.57
N GLY A 310 13.83 -13.51 -21.96
CA GLY A 310 13.44 -14.71 -22.72
C GLY A 310 12.91 -14.36 -24.09
#